data_AF-A0A341AYY8-F1
#
_entry.id   AF-A0A341AYY8-F1
#
_cell.length_a   1.000
_cell.length_b   1.000
_cell.length_c   1.000
_cell.angle_alpha   90.00
_cell.angle_beta   90.00
_cell.angle_gamma   90.00
#
_symmetry.space_group_name_H-M   'P 1'
#
loop_
_entity.id
_entity.type
_entity.pdbx_description
1 polymer ?
#
loop_
_entity_poly.entity_id
_entity_poly.type
_entity_poly.pdbx_seq_one_letter_code
_entity_poly.pdbx_strand_id
1 'polypeptide(L)'
;MSGHRSTRRRCGDSHPESPLGFGHMSTPGCVLNKLFQLPTPPLSRHQLKRLEEHRYQSAGRSLLEPLMQGYWEWLVGRVPSWIAPNLITIIGLSINICTTVLLVFYCPTATEQAPLWAYIACACGLFIYQSLDAIDGKQARRTNSSSPLGELFDHGCDSLSTVFVVLGTCIAVQLGTNPDWMFFCCFAGTFMFYCAHWQTYVSGTLRFGIIDVTEVQIFIIIMHLLAVIGGPPFWQSMIPVLNIQMKIFPALCTVAGTIFSCTNYFRVIFTGGVGKNGSTIAGTSVLSPFLHIGSVITLAAMIYKKSAVQLFEKHPCLYILTFGFVSAKITNKLVVAHMTKSEMHLHDTAFIGPALLFLDQYFNSFIDEYIVLWIALVFSFFDLIRYCVSVCNQIASHLHIHVFRIKVSTAHSNHH
;
A
#
# COMPACT_ATOMS: atom_id res chain seq x y z
N MET A 1 -27.28 -71.17 -33.84
CA MET A 1 -27.93 -70.85 -35.12
C MET A 1 -28.08 -69.32 -35.15
N SER A 2 -27.18 -68.57 -35.76
CA SER A 2 -27.13 -68.19 -37.18
C SER A 2 -28.45 -67.62 -37.74
N GLY A 3 -28.37 -66.38 -38.25
CA GLY A 3 -29.36 -65.69 -39.10
C GLY A 3 -29.82 -64.35 -38.48
N HIS A 4 -29.75 -63.17 -39.12
CA HIS A 4 -29.35 -62.78 -40.47
C HIS A 4 -29.07 -61.25 -40.57
N ARG A 5 -28.11 -60.91 -41.46
CA ARG A 5 -27.74 -59.60 -42.07
C ARG A 5 -28.94 -58.77 -42.58
N SER A 6 -28.89 -57.43 -42.73
CA SER A 6 -28.18 -56.68 -43.81
C SER A 6 -28.32 -55.15 -43.58
N THR A 7 -27.25 -54.36 -43.35
CA THR A 7 -26.40 -53.58 -44.30
C THR A 7 -27.05 -52.45 -45.13
N ARG A 8 -26.56 -51.21 -44.92
CA ARG A 8 -26.15 -50.29 -45.99
C ARG A 8 -24.96 -49.42 -45.56
N ARG A 9 -23.90 -49.43 -46.37
CA ARG A 9 -22.60 -48.72 -46.27
C ARG A 9 -22.54 -47.57 -47.30
N ARG A 10 -21.71 -46.56 -47.02
CA ARG A 10 -20.71 -45.90 -47.91
C ARG A 10 -19.68 -45.21 -46.98
N CYS A 11 -18.42 -45.66 -46.89
CA CYS A 11 -17.22 -45.28 -47.68
C CYS A 11 -17.06 -43.76 -47.77
N GLY A 12 -15.98 -43.09 -47.39
CA GLY A 12 -14.55 -43.41 -47.18
C GLY A 12 -13.82 -42.10 -47.55
N ASP A 13 -12.86 -41.60 -46.77
CA ASP A 13 -11.46 -41.58 -47.21
C ASP A 13 -10.50 -41.15 -46.08
N SER A 14 -9.28 -41.62 -46.25
CA SER A 14 -8.16 -41.79 -45.32
C SER A 14 -7.22 -40.58 -45.17
N HIS A 15 -6.51 -40.57 -44.03
CA HIS A 15 -5.37 -39.71 -43.65
C HIS A 15 -4.23 -39.62 -44.68
N PRO A 16 -3.36 -38.61 -44.52
CA PRO A 16 -1.97 -38.96 -44.20
C PRO A 16 -1.35 -38.15 -43.06
N GLU A 17 -0.18 -38.63 -42.64
CA GLU A 17 0.64 -38.30 -41.48
C GLU A 17 1.28 -36.90 -41.48
N SER A 18 1.85 -36.56 -40.33
CA SER A 18 2.51 -35.32 -39.91
C SER A 18 3.73 -34.90 -40.74
N PRO A 19 4.21 -33.66 -40.54
CA PRO A 19 5.57 -33.55 -40.01
C PRO A 19 5.73 -32.54 -38.87
N LEU A 20 6.78 -32.83 -38.10
CA LEU A 20 7.34 -32.11 -36.98
C LEU A 20 7.67 -30.62 -37.24
N GLY A 21 7.47 -29.82 -36.19
CA GLY A 21 8.43 -28.80 -35.76
C GLY A 21 8.30 -27.40 -36.36
N PHE A 22 7.75 -26.46 -35.59
CA PHE A 22 8.34 -25.12 -35.48
C PHE A 22 8.10 -24.59 -34.07
N GLY A 23 9.21 -24.28 -33.39
CA GLY A 23 9.22 -23.84 -31.99
C GLY A 23 8.42 -22.56 -31.79
N HIS A 24 7.50 -22.60 -30.83
CA HIS A 24 6.88 -21.39 -30.33
C HIS A 24 7.94 -20.61 -29.54
N MET A 25 8.53 -19.60 -30.18
CA MET A 25 9.27 -18.56 -29.46
C MET A 25 8.31 -17.97 -28.42
N SER A 26 8.62 -18.22 -27.15
CA SER A 26 7.98 -17.57 -26.02
C SER A 26 8.32 -16.08 -26.08
N THR A 27 7.36 -15.26 -26.50
CA THR A 27 7.45 -13.80 -26.38
C THR A 27 7.59 -13.42 -24.90
N PRO A 28 8.48 -12.48 -24.53
CA PRO A 28 8.65 -12.05 -23.13
C PRO A 28 7.33 -11.58 -22.48
N GLY A 29 6.39 -11.06 -23.28
CA GLY A 29 5.07 -10.64 -22.81
C GLY A 29 4.15 -11.78 -22.36
N CYS A 30 4.36 -13.02 -22.81
CA CYS A 30 3.53 -14.16 -22.41
C CYS A 30 3.88 -14.65 -21.00
N VAL A 31 5.17 -14.59 -20.62
CA VAL A 31 5.64 -14.97 -19.27
C VAL A 31 5.18 -13.94 -18.24
N LEU A 32 5.25 -12.65 -18.57
CA LEU A 32 4.76 -11.57 -17.69
C LEU A 32 3.24 -11.70 -17.46
N ASN A 33 2.44 -11.87 -18.52
CA ASN A 33 1.00 -12.07 -18.41
C ASN A 33 0.64 -13.32 -17.59
N LYS A 34 1.41 -14.41 -17.69
CA LYS A 34 1.21 -15.62 -16.87
C LYS A 34 1.62 -15.43 -15.41
N LEU A 35 2.66 -14.65 -15.12
CA LEU A 35 3.08 -14.32 -13.74
C LEU A 35 2.00 -13.51 -13.00
N PHE A 36 1.33 -12.60 -13.71
CA PHE A 36 0.18 -11.84 -13.22
C PHE A 36 -1.12 -12.65 -13.14
N GLN A 37 -1.18 -13.83 -13.78
CA GLN A 37 -2.34 -14.72 -13.80
C GLN A 37 -2.28 -15.90 -12.84
N LEU A 38 -1.21 -16.11 -12.04
CA LEU A 38 -1.29 -17.18 -11.04
C LEU A 38 -2.45 -16.84 -10.07
N PRO A 39 -3.27 -17.78 -9.60
CA PRO A 39 -4.38 -17.43 -8.71
C PRO A 39 -3.82 -17.10 -7.32
N THR A 40 -3.91 -15.86 -6.84
CA THR A 40 -4.12 -15.68 -5.40
C THR A 40 -5.45 -16.35 -5.08
N PRO A 41 -5.68 -16.87 -3.86
CA PRO A 41 -6.97 -17.47 -3.54
C PRO A 41 -8.06 -16.46 -3.92
N PRO A 42 -8.94 -16.82 -4.86
CA PRO A 42 -9.90 -15.87 -5.40
C PRO A 42 -10.80 -15.38 -4.27
N LEU A 43 -11.20 -14.11 -4.34
CA LEU A 43 -12.28 -13.61 -3.50
C LEU A 43 -13.46 -14.56 -3.66
N SER A 44 -13.95 -15.08 -2.54
CA SER A 44 -15.09 -15.98 -2.57
C SER A 44 -16.30 -15.26 -3.17
N ARG A 45 -17.22 -16.02 -3.80
CA ARG A 45 -18.47 -15.45 -4.33
C ARG A 45 -19.25 -14.68 -3.26
N HIS A 46 -19.16 -15.13 -2.01
CA HIS A 46 -19.79 -14.46 -0.87
C HIS A 46 -19.12 -13.10 -0.55
N GLN A 47 -17.79 -13.02 -0.57
CA GLN A 47 -17.07 -11.75 -0.40
C GLN A 47 -17.40 -10.76 -1.52
N LEU A 48 -17.42 -11.24 -2.78
CA LEU A 48 -17.78 -10.43 -3.93
C LEU A 48 -19.21 -9.86 -3.80
N LYS A 49 -20.18 -10.68 -3.42
CA LYS A 49 -21.56 -10.22 -3.18
C LYS A 49 -21.65 -9.17 -2.06
N ARG A 50 -20.93 -9.36 -0.95
CA ARG A 50 -20.88 -8.39 0.15
C ARG A 50 -20.24 -7.07 -0.28
N LEU A 51 -19.30 -7.11 -1.22
CA LEU A 51 -18.69 -5.92 -1.79
C LEU A 51 -19.69 -5.05 -2.57
N GLU A 52 -20.66 -5.65 -3.27
CA GLU A 52 -21.72 -4.90 -3.97
C GLU A 52 -22.60 -4.10 -2.99
N GLU A 53 -22.77 -4.62 -1.77
CA GLU A 53 -23.51 -3.99 -0.68
C GLU A 53 -22.69 -2.92 0.05
N HIS A 54 -21.37 -2.87 -0.17
CA HIS A 54 -20.47 -1.92 0.48
C HIS A 54 -20.81 -0.48 0.09
N ARG A 55 -20.80 0.41 1.08
CA ARG A 55 -20.98 1.85 0.89
C ARG A 55 -19.93 2.56 1.72
N TYR A 56 -19.13 3.39 1.05
CA TYR A 56 -18.13 4.22 1.71
C TYR A 56 -18.80 5.10 2.77
N GLN A 57 -18.24 5.10 3.98
CA GLN A 57 -18.66 5.95 5.08
C GLN A 57 -17.44 6.51 5.79
N SER A 58 -17.38 7.83 5.90
CA SER A 58 -16.37 8.53 6.67
C SER A 58 -16.98 9.61 7.55
N ALA A 59 -16.31 9.92 8.65
CA ALA A 59 -16.71 10.95 9.61
C ALA A 59 -15.50 11.71 10.13
N GLY A 60 -15.73 12.89 10.69
CA GLY A 60 -14.65 13.79 11.12
C GLY A 60 -14.16 14.69 9.99
N ARG A 61 -13.26 15.61 10.35
CA ARG A 61 -12.70 16.62 9.46
C ARG A 61 -11.35 17.05 10.02
N SER A 62 -10.32 17.06 9.19
CA SER A 62 -9.00 17.53 9.62
C SER A 62 -8.91 19.06 9.61
N LEU A 63 -7.88 19.61 10.25
CA LEU A 63 -7.70 21.05 10.47
C LEU A 63 -7.52 21.85 9.17
N LEU A 64 -6.63 21.40 8.29
CA LEU A 64 -6.24 22.07 7.04
C LEU A 64 -7.09 21.63 5.86
N GLU A 65 -7.79 20.50 5.96
CA GLU A 65 -8.72 20.03 4.93
C GLU A 65 -9.70 21.13 4.46
N PRO A 66 -10.44 21.87 5.32
CA PRO A 66 -11.25 23.02 4.91
C PRO A 66 -10.58 24.01 3.96
N LEU A 67 -9.33 24.34 4.25
CA LEU A 67 -8.55 25.33 3.49
C LEU A 67 -8.15 24.75 2.13
N MET A 68 -7.77 23.48 2.11
CA MET A 68 -7.36 22.76 0.91
C MET A 68 -8.52 22.42 -0.02
N GLN A 69 -9.77 22.35 0.50
CA GLN A 69 -10.95 22.03 -0.31
C GLN A 69 -11.09 22.96 -1.54
N GLY A 70 -10.89 24.27 -1.38
CA GLY A 70 -11.00 25.21 -2.50
C GLY A 70 -9.94 24.96 -3.59
N TYR A 71 -8.72 24.62 -3.19
CA TYR A 71 -7.66 24.22 -4.12
C TYR A 71 -7.99 22.91 -4.85
N TRP A 72 -8.46 21.89 -4.12
CA TRP A 72 -8.80 20.59 -4.71
C TRP A 72 -10.03 20.65 -5.62
N GLU A 73 -11.03 21.49 -5.32
CA GLU A 73 -12.18 21.74 -6.18
C GLU A 73 -11.79 22.45 -7.48
N TRP A 74 -10.89 23.43 -7.38
CA TRP A 74 -10.30 24.04 -8.57
C TRP A 74 -9.52 23.01 -9.40
N LEU A 75 -8.69 22.19 -8.74
CA LEU A 75 -7.81 21.23 -9.41
C LEU A 75 -8.59 20.12 -10.11
N VAL A 76 -9.58 19.51 -9.44
CA VAL A 76 -10.42 18.49 -10.05
C VAL A 76 -11.17 19.04 -11.27
N GLY A 77 -11.56 20.33 -11.25
CA GLY A 77 -12.16 21.02 -12.39
C GLY A 77 -11.28 21.07 -13.63
N ARG A 78 -9.95 21.02 -13.46
CA ARG A 78 -8.96 21.00 -14.55
C ARG A 78 -8.68 19.60 -15.10
N VAL A 79 -9.07 18.55 -14.39
CA VAL A 79 -8.91 17.18 -14.87
C VAL A 79 -9.95 16.89 -15.95
N PRO A 80 -9.55 16.46 -17.16
CA PRO A 80 -10.47 16.01 -18.19
C PRO A 80 -11.42 14.93 -17.69
N SER A 81 -12.69 15.00 -18.10
CA SER A 81 -13.71 14.06 -17.63
C SER A 81 -13.44 12.62 -18.01
N TRP A 82 -12.67 12.34 -19.06
CA TRP A 82 -12.33 10.97 -19.52
C TRP A 82 -11.25 10.27 -18.68
N ILE A 83 -10.56 11.00 -17.79
CA ILE A 83 -9.54 10.43 -16.91
C ILE A 83 -10.23 9.69 -15.76
N ALA A 84 -9.90 8.40 -15.62
CA ALA A 84 -10.41 7.56 -14.55
C ALA A 84 -9.78 7.95 -13.19
N PRO A 85 -10.54 7.92 -12.09
CA PRO A 85 -10.02 8.19 -10.74
C PRO A 85 -8.78 7.38 -10.39
N ASN A 86 -8.82 6.05 -10.58
CA ASN A 86 -7.69 5.17 -10.26
C ASN A 86 -6.42 5.48 -11.08
N LEU A 87 -6.56 6.12 -12.26
CA LEU A 87 -5.41 6.58 -13.03
C LEU A 87 -4.74 7.79 -12.35
N ILE A 88 -5.54 8.68 -11.75
CA ILE A 88 -5.04 9.81 -10.95
C ILE A 88 -4.26 9.29 -9.75
N THR A 89 -4.85 8.34 -9.00
CA THR A 89 -4.24 7.70 -7.83
C THR A 89 -2.88 7.07 -8.18
N ILE A 90 -2.81 6.24 -9.23
CA ILE A 90 -1.56 5.54 -9.58
C ILE A 90 -0.49 6.49 -10.12
N ILE A 91 -0.86 7.57 -10.80
CA ILE A 91 0.09 8.61 -11.24
C ILE A 91 0.67 9.32 -10.02
N GLY A 92 -0.17 9.72 -9.06
CA GLY A 92 0.27 10.31 -7.80
C GLY A 92 1.24 9.39 -7.08
N LEU A 93 0.86 8.14 -6.86
CA LEU A 93 1.70 7.13 -6.20
C LEU A 93 3.03 6.95 -6.92
N SER A 94 3.01 6.85 -8.26
CA SER A 94 4.22 6.66 -9.06
C SER A 94 5.20 7.84 -8.90
N ILE A 95 4.69 9.08 -8.86
CA ILE A 95 5.51 10.27 -8.62
C ILE A 95 6.17 10.19 -7.24
N ASN A 96 5.40 9.91 -6.19
CA ASN A 96 5.93 9.79 -4.82
C ASN A 96 7.00 8.70 -4.68
N ILE A 97 6.74 7.51 -5.27
CA ILE A 97 7.69 6.40 -5.30
C ILE A 97 8.96 6.81 -6.04
N CYS A 98 8.86 7.36 -7.24
CA CYS A 98 10.02 7.76 -8.04
C CYS A 98 10.89 8.78 -7.32
N THR A 99 10.29 9.81 -6.71
CA THR A 99 11.06 10.83 -5.98
C THR A 99 11.73 10.26 -4.74
N THR A 100 11.05 9.37 -4.00
CA THR A 100 11.63 8.74 -2.81
C THR A 100 12.71 7.71 -3.16
N VAL A 101 12.52 6.89 -4.19
CA VAL A 101 13.53 5.91 -4.66
C VAL A 101 14.80 6.63 -5.13
N LEU A 102 14.65 7.76 -5.81
CA LEU A 102 15.79 8.61 -6.16
C LEU A 102 16.52 9.11 -4.91
N LEU A 103 15.79 9.49 -3.87
CA LEU A 103 16.39 9.90 -2.59
C LEU A 103 17.10 8.73 -1.89
N VAL A 104 16.51 7.53 -1.91
CA VAL A 104 17.12 6.27 -1.41
C VAL A 104 18.40 5.93 -2.19
N PHE A 105 18.42 6.16 -3.51
CA PHE A 105 19.61 5.93 -4.33
C PHE A 105 20.80 6.80 -3.89
N TYR A 106 20.55 8.06 -3.52
CA TYR A 106 21.59 8.95 -3.00
C TYR A 106 21.94 8.69 -1.53
N CYS A 107 20.99 8.21 -0.73
CA CYS A 107 21.15 8.05 0.71
C CYS A 107 20.65 6.68 1.19
N PRO A 108 21.29 5.57 0.78
CA PRO A 108 20.82 4.22 1.09
C PRO A 108 20.89 3.87 2.58
N THR A 109 21.75 4.54 3.35
CA THR A 109 21.85 4.37 4.81
C THR A 109 21.11 5.44 5.60
N ALA A 110 20.49 6.43 4.93
CA ALA A 110 19.89 7.60 5.57
C ALA A 110 20.87 8.37 6.48
N THR A 111 22.17 8.26 6.22
CA THR A 111 23.25 9.03 6.90
C THR A 111 23.86 10.06 5.97
N GLU A 112 23.73 9.85 4.66
CA GLU A 112 24.31 10.65 3.61
C GLU A 112 23.55 11.97 3.41
N GLN A 113 24.12 12.86 2.61
CA GLN A 113 23.45 14.06 2.14
C GLN A 113 23.15 13.91 0.65
N ALA A 114 21.88 14.05 0.28
CA ALA A 114 21.45 14.07 -1.11
C ALA A 114 21.73 15.44 -1.74
N PRO A 115 21.83 15.53 -3.08
CA PRO A 115 21.85 16.82 -3.74
C PRO A 115 20.54 17.58 -3.48
N LEU A 116 20.62 18.91 -3.34
CA LEU A 116 19.49 19.76 -2.92
C LEU A 116 18.22 19.56 -3.75
N TRP A 117 18.38 19.38 -5.06
CA TRP A 117 17.26 19.17 -5.99
C TRP A 117 16.49 17.87 -5.70
N ALA A 118 17.12 16.85 -5.10
CA ALA A 118 16.43 15.61 -4.73
C ALA A 118 15.44 15.84 -3.58
N TYR A 119 15.80 16.66 -2.59
CA TYR A 119 14.87 17.07 -1.52
C TYR A 119 13.72 17.93 -2.07
N ILE A 120 14.01 18.84 -3.01
CA ILE A 120 12.97 19.62 -3.71
C ILE A 120 12.04 18.68 -4.49
N ALA A 121 12.60 17.70 -5.19
CA ALA A 121 11.82 16.71 -5.93
C ALA A 121 10.89 15.92 -5.01
N CYS A 122 11.34 15.48 -3.82
CA CYS A 122 10.48 14.85 -2.81
C CYS A 122 9.40 15.79 -2.28
N ALA A 123 9.72 17.06 -1.98
CA ALA A 123 8.74 18.04 -1.51
C ALA A 123 7.63 18.27 -2.56
N CYS A 124 8.02 18.51 -3.82
CA CYS A 124 7.09 18.67 -4.93
C CYS A 124 6.33 17.38 -5.23
N GLY A 125 7.01 16.23 -5.21
CA GLY A 125 6.42 14.92 -5.47
C GLY A 125 5.36 14.55 -4.45
N LEU A 126 5.61 14.79 -3.16
CA LEU A 126 4.64 14.58 -2.10
C LEU A 126 3.46 15.56 -2.18
N PHE A 127 3.70 16.83 -2.52
CA PHE A 127 2.62 17.78 -2.75
C PHE A 127 1.72 17.36 -3.93
N ILE A 128 2.33 16.90 -5.03
CA ILE A 128 1.59 16.37 -6.17
C ILE A 128 0.82 15.11 -5.77
N TYR A 129 1.44 14.17 -5.07
CA TYR A 129 0.76 12.98 -4.53
C TYR A 129 -0.47 13.37 -3.73
N GLN A 130 -0.31 14.19 -2.69
CA GLN A 130 -1.40 14.67 -1.84
C GLN A 130 -2.53 15.30 -2.66
N SER A 131 -2.17 16.10 -3.67
CA SER A 131 -3.14 16.80 -4.50
C SER A 131 -3.91 15.85 -5.40
N LEU A 132 -3.26 14.83 -5.97
CA LEU A 132 -3.88 13.84 -6.85
C LEU A 132 -4.74 12.83 -6.07
N ASP A 133 -4.26 12.41 -4.91
CA ASP A 133 -4.95 11.58 -3.93
C ASP A 133 -6.27 12.24 -3.50
N ALA A 134 -6.23 13.49 -3.02
CA ALA A 134 -7.42 14.20 -2.56
C ALA A 134 -8.50 14.46 -3.64
N ILE A 135 -8.12 14.47 -4.93
CA ILE A 135 -9.05 14.72 -6.04
C ILE A 135 -9.59 13.46 -6.70
N ASP A 136 -9.06 12.26 -6.43
CA ASP A 136 -9.51 11.06 -7.15
C ASP A 136 -10.97 10.72 -6.83
N GLY A 137 -11.38 10.78 -5.56
CA GLY A 137 -12.75 10.58 -5.11
C GLY A 137 -13.66 11.72 -5.54
N LYS A 138 -13.11 12.95 -5.64
CA LYS A 138 -13.84 14.10 -6.22
C LYS A 138 -14.11 13.87 -7.69
N GLN A 139 -13.13 13.37 -8.45
CA GLN A 139 -13.27 13.01 -9.85
C GLN A 139 -14.28 11.86 -10.00
N ALA A 140 -14.24 10.86 -9.12
CA ALA A 140 -15.18 9.75 -9.14
C ALA A 140 -16.63 10.23 -8.97
N ARG A 141 -16.87 11.18 -8.04
CA ARG A 141 -18.18 11.81 -7.86
C ARG A 141 -18.57 12.66 -9.08
N ARG A 142 -17.65 13.47 -9.61
CA ARG A 142 -17.87 14.33 -10.79
C ARG A 142 -18.25 13.54 -12.04
N THR A 143 -17.67 12.35 -12.21
CA THR A 143 -17.85 11.50 -13.40
C THR A 143 -18.87 10.37 -13.17
N ASN A 144 -19.54 10.33 -12.01
CA ASN A 144 -20.45 9.26 -11.60
C ASN A 144 -19.81 7.86 -11.71
N SER A 145 -18.53 7.74 -11.36
CA SER A 145 -17.76 6.50 -11.42
C SER A 145 -17.28 6.01 -10.04
N SER A 146 -17.90 6.49 -8.95
CA SER A 146 -17.62 6.00 -7.59
C SER A 146 -17.96 4.51 -7.47
N SER A 147 -17.03 3.73 -6.91
CA SER A 147 -17.18 2.28 -6.74
C SER A 147 -16.37 1.77 -5.54
N PRO A 148 -16.73 0.62 -4.96
CA PRO A 148 -15.89 -0.05 -3.96
C PRO A 148 -14.47 -0.33 -4.47
N LEU A 149 -14.30 -0.62 -5.76
CA LEU A 149 -12.96 -0.79 -6.34
C LEU A 149 -12.11 0.47 -6.21
N GLY A 150 -12.70 1.65 -6.45
CA GLY A 150 -11.99 2.92 -6.34
C GLY A 150 -11.49 3.18 -4.93
N GLU A 151 -12.33 2.99 -3.92
CA GLU A 151 -11.97 3.09 -2.49
C GLU A 151 -10.85 2.11 -2.11
N LEU A 152 -10.96 0.85 -2.55
CA LEU A 152 -9.91 -0.14 -2.32
C LEU A 152 -8.58 0.27 -2.99
N PHE A 153 -8.65 0.81 -4.20
CA PHE A 153 -7.48 1.19 -4.98
C PHE A 153 -6.76 2.37 -4.32
N ASP A 154 -7.52 3.39 -3.90
CA ASP A 154 -7.07 4.57 -3.16
C ASP A 154 -6.33 4.17 -1.86
N HIS A 155 -7.04 3.56 -0.91
CA HIS A 155 -6.45 3.11 0.36
C HIS A 155 -5.32 2.08 0.17
N GLY A 156 -5.40 1.29 -0.90
CA GLY A 156 -4.35 0.36 -1.30
C GLY A 156 -3.05 1.08 -1.67
N CYS A 157 -3.16 2.17 -2.42
CA CYS A 157 -2.05 3.03 -2.81
C CYS A 157 -1.51 3.83 -1.62
N ASP A 158 -2.38 4.35 -0.75
CA ASP A 158 -2.00 5.05 0.48
C ASP A 158 -1.13 4.20 1.41
N SER A 159 -1.47 2.92 1.56
CA SER A 159 -0.68 1.99 2.39
C SER A 159 0.78 1.88 1.90
N LEU A 160 0.96 1.88 0.58
CA LEU A 160 2.28 1.82 -0.05
C LEU A 160 2.97 3.18 0.02
N SER A 161 2.25 4.26 -0.29
CA SER A 161 2.73 5.64 -0.22
C SER A 161 3.29 5.97 1.16
N THR A 162 2.60 5.57 2.22
CA THR A 162 3.00 5.76 3.62
C THR A 162 4.43 5.26 3.89
N VAL A 163 4.81 4.09 3.32
CA VAL A 163 6.17 3.53 3.46
C VAL A 163 7.21 4.49 2.87
N PHE A 164 6.97 4.97 1.65
CA PHE A 164 7.90 5.86 0.96
C PHE A 164 7.96 7.24 1.61
N VAL A 165 6.82 7.81 2.01
CA VAL A 165 6.76 9.12 2.68
C VAL A 165 7.56 9.12 3.98
N VAL A 166 7.38 8.10 4.83
CA VAL A 166 8.08 8.04 6.11
C VAL A 166 9.57 7.73 5.92
N LEU A 167 9.92 6.86 4.96
CA LEU A 167 11.33 6.60 4.62
C LEU A 167 12.02 7.86 4.10
N GLY A 168 11.39 8.58 3.17
CA GLY A 168 11.91 9.84 2.63
C GLY A 168 12.10 10.91 3.72
N THR A 169 11.18 10.97 4.67
CA THR A 169 11.28 11.84 5.85
C THR A 169 12.51 11.49 6.70
N CYS A 170 12.71 10.21 7.01
CA CYS A 170 13.87 9.75 7.79
C CYS A 170 15.20 10.07 7.09
N ILE A 171 15.25 9.95 5.76
CA ILE A 171 16.41 10.33 4.97
C ILE A 171 16.64 11.85 5.03
N ALA A 172 15.59 12.66 4.89
CA ALA A 172 15.68 14.12 4.88
C ALA A 172 16.31 14.69 6.16
N VAL A 173 16.04 14.06 7.32
CA VAL A 173 16.58 14.49 8.62
C VAL A 173 17.85 13.73 9.03
N GLN A 174 18.38 12.85 8.16
CA GLN A 174 19.50 11.96 8.42
C GLN A 174 19.32 11.10 9.68
N LEU A 175 18.17 10.44 9.81
CA LEU A 175 17.83 9.63 10.98
C LEU A 175 18.56 8.28 11.01
N GLY A 176 19.25 7.90 9.93
CA GLY A 176 20.11 6.72 9.89
C GLY A 176 21.27 6.79 10.90
N THR A 177 21.66 7.99 11.35
CA THR A 177 22.61 8.15 12.46
C THR A 177 22.04 7.70 13.81
N ASN A 178 20.74 7.48 13.87
CA ASN A 178 20.00 7.02 15.04
C ASN A 178 19.04 5.87 14.64
N PRO A 179 19.58 4.67 14.35
CA PRO A 179 18.78 3.56 13.79
C PRO A 179 17.53 3.21 14.59
N ASP A 180 17.60 3.22 15.92
CA ASP A 180 16.43 2.96 16.77
C ASP A 180 15.28 3.96 16.54
N TRP A 181 15.61 5.24 16.37
CA TRP A 181 14.63 6.29 16.06
C TRP A 181 14.08 6.15 14.65
N MET A 182 14.93 5.80 13.67
CA MET A 182 14.50 5.53 12.30
C MET A 182 13.55 4.33 12.23
N PHE A 183 13.88 3.23 12.92
CA PHE A 183 13.05 2.05 13.03
C PHE A 183 11.68 2.43 13.63
N PHE A 184 11.69 3.11 14.79
CA PHE A 184 10.46 3.55 15.44
C PHE A 184 9.59 4.41 14.51
N CYS A 185 10.15 5.45 13.88
CA CYS A 185 9.36 6.36 13.05
C CYS A 185 8.74 5.65 11.85
N CYS A 186 9.50 4.79 11.15
CA CYS A 186 9.01 4.03 10.00
C CYS A 186 7.87 3.09 10.38
N PHE A 187 8.06 2.27 11.41
CA PHE A 187 7.04 1.30 11.82
C PHE A 187 5.85 1.95 12.54
N ALA A 188 6.05 3.09 13.23
CA ALA A 188 4.96 3.86 13.81
C ALA A 188 4.03 4.43 12.72
N GLY A 189 4.59 4.99 11.63
CA GLY A 189 3.80 5.48 10.49
C GLY A 189 2.93 4.38 9.88
N THR A 190 3.54 3.22 9.58
CA THR A 190 2.82 2.06 9.06
C THR A 190 1.77 1.52 10.04
N PHE A 191 2.08 1.47 11.33
CA PHE A 191 1.15 1.03 12.37
C PHE A 191 -0.05 1.97 12.53
N MET A 192 0.18 3.29 12.50
CA MET A 192 -0.90 4.28 12.58
C MET A 192 -1.86 4.15 11.40
N PHE A 193 -1.33 4.02 10.17
CA PHE A 193 -2.15 3.82 8.98
C PHE A 193 -2.96 2.51 9.07
N TYR A 194 -2.34 1.42 9.53
CA TYR A 194 -3.04 0.17 9.80
C TYR A 194 -4.16 0.33 10.86
N CYS A 195 -3.90 1.08 11.94
CA CYS A 195 -4.88 1.33 13.00
C CYS A 195 -6.10 2.13 12.51
N ALA A 196 -5.93 3.06 11.57
CA ALA A 196 -7.06 3.76 10.96
C ALA A 196 -8.02 2.79 10.24
N HIS A 197 -7.46 1.84 9.48
CA HIS A 197 -8.25 0.79 8.84
C HIS A 197 -8.76 -0.27 9.82
N TRP A 198 -8.04 -0.55 10.90
CA TRP A 198 -8.51 -1.46 11.96
C TRP A 198 -9.74 -0.87 12.65
N GLN A 199 -9.69 0.41 13.03
CA GLN A 199 -10.85 1.13 13.54
C GLN A 199 -12.03 1.04 12.55
N THR A 200 -11.76 1.20 11.26
CA THR A 200 -12.79 1.12 10.22
C THR A 200 -13.38 -0.29 10.11
N TYR A 201 -12.57 -1.34 10.18
CA TYR A 201 -13.02 -2.74 10.23
C TYR A 201 -13.90 -3.05 11.45
N VAL A 202 -13.65 -2.38 12.58
CA VAL A 202 -14.44 -2.54 13.80
C VAL A 202 -15.75 -1.75 13.74
N SER A 203 -15.69 -0.48 13.32
CA SER A 203 -16.80 0.47 13.43
C SER A 203 -17.61 0.69 12.15
N GLY A 204 -17.13 0.20 11.01
CA GLY A 204 -17.73 0.40 9.69
C GLY A 204 -17.60 1.82 9.13
N THR A 205 -16.85 2.71 9.79
CA THR A 205 -16.68 4.11 9.36
C THR A 205 -15.23 4.55 9.55
N LEU A 206 -14.65 5.12 8.49
CA LEU A 206 -13.33 5.75 8.56
C LEU A 206 -13.46 7.10 9.29
N ARG A 207 -12.76 7.28 10.41
CA ARG A 207 -12.87 8.52 11.22
C ARG A 207 -11.58 9.31 11.15
N PHE A 208 -11.68 10.54 10.69
CA PHE A 208 -10.58 11.48 10.62
C PHE A 208 -10.43 12.26 11.93
N GLY A 209 -9.18 12.43 12.36
CA GLY A 209 -8.80 13.26 13.49
C GLY A 209 -8.68 14.73 13.12
N ILE A 210 -8.38 15.57 14.12
CA ILE A 210 -8.08 17.00 13.91
C ILE A 210 -6.74 17.16 13.17
N ILE A 211 -5.75 16.34 13.56
CA ILE A 211 -4.48 16.18 12.85
C ILE A 211 -4.53 14.82 12.18
N ASP A 212 -4.49 14.81 10.86
CA ASP A 212 -4.59 13.60 10.05
C ASP A 212 -3.59 13.67 8.87
N VAL A 213 -3.75 12.80 7.88
CA VAL A 213 -2.83 12.62 6.74
C VAL A 213 -2.48 13.96 6.07
N THR A 214 -3.44 14.88 5.88
CA THR A 214 -3.21 16.17 5.22
C THR A 214 -2.18 17.02 5.96
N GLU A 215 -2.34 17.22 7.28
CA GLU A 215 -1.43 18.03 8.09
C GLU A 215 -0.05 17.37 8.18
N VAL A 216 -0.01 16.05 8.34
CA VAL A 216 1.23 15.29 8.43
C VAL A 216 2.04 15.41 7.14
N GLN A 217 1.40 15.25 5.98
CA GLN A 217 2.06 15.40 4.68
C GLN A 217 2.55 16.83 4.44
N ILE A 218 1.78 17.86 4.81
CA ILE A 218 2.24 19.27 4.72
C ILE A 218 3.46 19.50 5.62
N PHE A 219 3.45 18.97 6.84
CA PHE A 219 4.60 19.04 7.73
C PHE A 219 5.84 18.33 7.13
N ILE A 220 5.66 17.19 6.47
CA ILE A 220 6.74 16.47 5.78
C ILE A 220 7.28 17.26 4.58
N ILE A 221 6.42 17.89 3.80
CA ILE A 221 6.84 18.80 2.73
C ILE A 221 7.72 19.92 3.30
N ILE A 222 7.32 20.53 4.42
CA ILE A 222 8.12 21.55 5.12
C ILE A 222 9.47 20.98 5.57
N MET A 223 9.52 19.76 6.11
CA MET A 223 10.78 19.12 6.50
C MET A 223 11.72 18.91 5.32
N HIS A 224 11.21 18.49 4.16
CA HIS A 224 12.03 18.41 2.95
C HIS A 224 12.58 19.78 2.53
N LEU A 225 11.77 20.84 2.60
CA LEU A 225 12.22 22.21 2.31
C LEU A 225 13.25 22.72 3.33
N LEU A 226 13.12 22.36 4.61
CA LEU A 226 14.12 22.68 5.64
C LEU A 226 15.44 21.95 5.37
N ALA A 227 15.40 20.71 4.87
CA ALA A 227 16.60 19.99 4.44
C ALA A 227 17.31 20.69 3.25
N VAL A 228 16.57 21.39 2.39
CA VAL A 228 17.15 22.21 1.31
C VAL A 228 17.85 23.46 1.86
N ILE A 229 17.19 24.18 2.77
CA ILE A 229 17.67 25.48 3.28
C ILE A 229 18.81 25.29 4.28
N GLY A 230 18.63 24.38 5.23
CA GLY A 230 19.53 24.20 6.37
C GLY A 230 20.53 23.04 6.23
N GLY A 231 20.24 22.06 5.36
CA GLY A 231 21.08 20.89 5.16
C GLY A 231 21.35 20.07 6.43
N PRO A 232 22.37 19.20 6.42
CA PRO A 232 22.82 18.45 7.60
C PRO A 232 23.14 19.31 8.83
N PRO A 233 23.80 20.50 8.72
CA PRO A 233 24.11 21.31 9.89
C PRO A 233 22.87 21.73 10.69
N PHE A 234 21.75 22.04 10.02
CA PHE A 234 20.49 22.35 10.68
C PHE A 234 19.98 21.15 11.49
N TRP A 235 19.91 19.96 10.90
CA TRP A 235 19.40 18.76 11.55
C TRP A 235 20.31 18.24 12.68
N GLN A 236 21.61 18.51 12.60
CA GLN A 236 22.60 18.14 13.61
C GLN A 236 22.74 19.22 14.71
N SER A 237 22.21 20.42 14.50
CA SER A 237 22.26 21.49 15.50
C SER A 237 21.53 21.10 16.79
N MET A 238 22.05 21.57 17.92
CA MET A 238 21.48 21.31 19.24
C MET A 238 20.41 22.36 19.55
N ILE A 239 19.27 21.90 20.07
CA ILE A 239 18.24 22.77 20.64
C ILE A 239 18.72 23.21 22.04
N PRO A 240 19.06 24.50 22.27
CA PRO A 240 19.82 24.92 23.46
C PRO A 240 19.16 24.59 24.81
N VAL A 241 17.82 24.59 24.86
CA VAL A 241 17.06 24.33 26.11
C VAL A 241 16.93 22.83 26.42
N LEU A 242 16.83 21.99 25.38
CA LEU A 242 16.52 20.57 25.52
C LEU A 242 17.75 19.67 25.44
N ASN A 243 18.88 20.20 24.95
CA ASN A 243 20.11 19.47 24.71
C ASN A 243 19.89 18.20 23.84
N ILE A 244 19.01 18.30 22.84
CA ILE A 244 18.76 17.28 21.82
C ILE A 244 19.08 17.85 20.42
N GLN A 245 19.47 16.98 19.49
CA GLN A 245 19.65 17.38 18.09
C GLN A 245 18.31 17.69 17.43
N MET A 246 18.29 18.66 16.52
CA MET A 246 17.07 19.08 15.80
C MET A 246 16.38 17.91 15.07
N LYS A 247 17.14 16.94 14.55
CA LYS A 247 16.59 15.73 13.92
C LYS A 247 15.73 14.84 14.84
N ILE A 248 15.91 14.94 16.16
CA ILE A 248 15.15 14.16 17.15
C ILE A 248 13.79 14.80 17.42
N PHE A 249 13.62 16.10 17.16
CA PHE A 249 12.35 16.79 17.37
C PHE A 249 11.20 16.18 16.54
N PRO A 250 11.33 15.95 15.21
CA PRO A 250 10.31 15.22 14.44
C PRO A 250 10.01 13.81 14.96
N ALA A 251 11.01 13.10 15.49
CA ALA A 251 10.82 11.78 16.06
C ALA A 251 10.00 11.84 17.36
N LEU A 252 10.24 12.85 18.22
CA LEU A 252 9.41 13.11 19.40
C LEU A 252 7.98 13.52 19.03
N CYS A 253 7.80 14.33 17.97
CA CYS A 253 6.48 14.62 17.42
C CYS A 253 5.78 13.35 16.94
N THR A 254 6.52 12.41 16.34
CA THR A 254 5.99 11.11 15.91
C THR A 254 5.55 10.27 17.12
N VAL A 255 6.30 10.27 18.22
CA VAL A 255 5.90 9.63 19.49
C VAL A 255 4.60 10.23 20.01
N ALA A 256 4.54 11.56 20.16
CA ALA A 256 3.37 12.26 20.67
C ALA A 256 2.13 12.04 19.78
N GLY A 257 2.30 12.14 18.46
CA GLY A 257 1.27 11.86 17.47
C GLY A 257 0.79 10.40 17.54
N THR A 258 1.70 9.44 17.66
CA THR A 258 1.35 8.02 17.82
C THR A 258 0.53 7.79 19.08
N ILE A 259 0.93 8.35 20.23
CA ILE A 259 0.20 8.22 21.49
C ILE A 259 -1.21 8.83 21.34
N PHE A 260 -1.30 10.03 20.79
CA PHE A 260 -2.58 10.73 20.59
C PHE A 260 -3.51 9.95 19.65
N SER A 261 -3.03 9.59 18.47
CA SER A 261 -3.81 8.86 17.47
C SER A 261 -4.20 7.46 17.94
N CYS A 262 -3.29 6.72 18.57
CA CYS A 262 -3.60 5.41 19.12
C CYS A 262 -4.65 5.50 20.22
N THR A 263 -4.59 6.50 21.11
CA THR A 263 -5.63 6.70 22.13
C THR A 263 -7.01 6.85 21.49
N ASN A 264 -7.11 7.62 20.41
CA ASN A 264 -8.37 7.79 19.67
C ASN A 264 -8.81 6.51 18.96
N TYR A 265 -7.91 5.84 18.23
CA TYR A 265 -8.22 4.60 17.51
C TYR A 265 -8.63 3.49 18.46
N PHE A 266 -7.87 3.24 19.53
CA PHE A 266 -8.15 2.17 20.49
C PHE A 266 -9.41 2.44 21.29
N ARG A 267 -9.73 3.70 21.61
CA ARG A 267 -11.04 4.05 22.19
C ARG A 267 -12.17 3.53 21.31
N VAL A 268 -12.11 3.78 20.00
CA VAL A 268 -13.14 3.31 19.06
C VAL A 268 -13.07 1.79 18.85
N ILE A 269 -11.89 1.18 18.76
CA ILE A 269 -11.73 -0.28 18.61
C ILE A 269 -12.37 -1.03 19.79
N PHE A 270 -12.22 -0.54 21.02
CA PHE A 270 -12.75 -1.20 22.21
C PHE A 270 -14.22 -0.92 22.50
N THR A 271 -14.80 0.16 21.95
CA THR A 271 -16.16 0.60 22.30
C THR A 271 -17.12 0.73 21.12
N GLY A 272 -16.62 0.70 19.89
CA GLY A 272 -17.35 1.05 18.67
C GLY A 272 -17.64 -0.11 17.73
N GLY A 273 -17.55 -1.36 18.19
CA GLY A 273 -17.82 -2.54 17.36
C GLY A 273 -19.29 -2.62 16.91
N VAL A 274 -19.52 -2.73 15.60
CA VAL A 274 -20.88 -2.79 15.01
C VAL A 274 -21.38 -4.20 14.74
N GLY A 275 -20.54 -5.21 14.93
CA GLY A 275 -20.90 -6.63 14.78
C GLY A 275 -21.72 -7.16 15.94
N LYS A 276 -22.14 -8.43 15.82
CA LYS A 276 -22.88 -9.14 16.87
C LYS A 276 -22.09 -9.09 18.19
N ASN A 277 -22.73 -8.67 19.29
CA ASN A 277 -22.10 -8.51 20.61
C ASN A 277 -20.93 -7.49 20.63
N GLY A 278 -20.95 -6.46 19.78
CA GLY A 278 -19.88 -5.46 19.72
C GLY A 278 -18.61 -5.96 19.04
N SER A 279 -18.71 -7.01 18.22
CA SER A 279 -17.61 -7.55 17.41
C SER A 279 -17.29 -6.67 16.20
N THR A 280 -16.30 -7.07 15.40
CA THR A 280 -15.99 -6.42 14.11
C THR A 280 -17.15 -6.57 13.11
N ILE A 281 -17.07 -5.86 11.98
CA ILE A 281 -18.06 -6.00 10.91
C ILE A 281 -18.16 -7.44 10.35
N ALA A 282 -17.10 -8.25 10.50
CA ALA A 282 -17.09 -9.66 10.10
C ALA A 282 -17.57 -10.63 11.19
N GLY A 283 -17.93 -10.13 12.38
CA GLY A 283 -18.32 -10.97 13.52
C GLY A 283 -17.14 -11.60 14.27
N THR A 284 -15.91 -11.13 14.03
CA THR A 284 -14.69 -11.59 14.73
C THR A 284 -14.37 -10.71 15.93
N SER A 285 -13.45 -11.16 16.80
CA SER A 285 -12.94 -10.31 17.89
C SER A 285 -12.41 -8.97 17.35
N VAL A 286 -12.72 -7.86 18.04
CA VAL A 286 -12.16 -6.53 17.72
C VAL A 286 -10.65 -6.51 17.81
N LEU A 287 -10.03 -7.48 18.50
CA LEU A 287 -8.58 -7.66 18.57
C LEU A 287 -7.99 -8.53 17.47
N SER A 288 -8.80 -9.15 16.61
CA SER A 288 -8.30 -10.06 15.57
C SER A 288 -7.25 -9.45 14.64
N PRO A 289 -7.32 -8.16 14.21
CA PRO A 289 -6.29 -7.56 13.36
C PRO A 289 -4.95 -7.32 14.07
N PHE A 290 -4.89 -7.39 15.41
CA PHE A 290 -3.66 -7.19 16.18
C PHE A 290 -2.58 -8.22 15.82
N LEU A 291 -2.97 -9.49 15.65
CA LEU A 291 -2.02 -10.57 15.40
C LEU A 291 -1.28 -10.36 14.07
N HIS A 292 -1.96 -9.84 13.05
CA HIS A 292 -1.36 -9.58 11.74
C HIS A 292 -0.28 -8.50 11.82
N ILE A 293 -0.62 -7.28 12.24
CA ILE A 293 0.37 -6.19 12.31
C ILE A 293 1.41 -6.42 13.41
N GLY A 294 1.00 -7.01 14.53
CA GLY A 294 1.88 -7.38 15.64
C GLY A 294 2.94 -8.38 15.20
N SER A 295 2.58 -9.41 14.43
CA SER A 295 3.56 -10.36 13.89
C SER A 295 4.57 -9.71 12.95
N VAL A 296 4.15 -8.77 12.09
CA VAL A 296 5.07 -8.03 11.20
C VAL A 296 6.06 -7.20 12.03
N ILE A 297 5.57 -6.40 12.98
CA ILE A 297 6.42 -5.52 13.81
C ILE A 297 7.34 -6.35 14.71
N THR A 298 6.84 -7.43 15.32
CA THR A 298 7.64 -8.32 16.16
C THR A 298 8.73 -9.00 15.34
N LEU A 299 8.42 -9.54 14.16
CA LEU A 299 9.43 -10.14 13.28
C LEU A 299 10.47 -9.10 12.85
N ALA A 300 10.05 -7.89 12.48
CA ALA A 300 10.97 -6.81 12.15
C ALA A 300 11.90 -6.48 13.34
N ALA A 301 11.34 -6.25 14.53
CA ALA A 301 12.13 -5.93 15.71
C ALA A 301 13.10 -7.07 16.09
N MET A 302 12.65 -8.33 16.01
CA MET A 302 13.49 -9.49 16.28
C MET A 302 14.62 -9.61 15.27
N ILE A 303 14.33 -9.49 13.97
CA ILE A 303 15.33 -9.61 12.90
C ILE A 303 16.34 -8.47 12.99
N TYR A 304 15.87 -7.27 13.30
CA TYR A 304 16.74 -6.13 13.59
C TYR A 304 17.68 -6.46 14.77
N LYS A 305 17.14 -6.78 15.94
CA LYS A 305 17.94 -6.93 17.17
C LYS A 305 18.81 -8.18 17.23
N LYS A 306 18.51 -9.21 16.45
CA LYS A 306 19.30 -10.45 16.40
C LYS A 306 20.35 -10.49 15.29
N SER A 307 20.33 -9.56 14.35
CA SER A 307 21.27 -9.58 13.22
C SER A 307 22.72 -9.49 13.69
N ALA A 308 23.53 -10.50 13.34
CA ALA A 308 24.96 -10.51 13.69
C ALA A 308 25.75 -9.50 12.85
N VAL A 309 25.25 -9.17 11.65
CA VAL A 309 25.90 -8.26 10.70
C VAL A 309 25.38 -6.82 10.80
N GLN A 310 24.47 -6.53 11.73
CA GLN A 310 23.81 -5.22 11.86
C GLN A 310 23.05 -4.85 10.58
N LEU A 311 22.23 -5.80 10.09
CA LEU A 311 21.55 -5.73 8.80
C LEU A 311 20.74 -4.44 8.62
N PHE A 312 19.98 -4.06 9.65
CA PHE A 312 19.16 -2.85 9.61
C PHE A 312 20.03 -1.58 9.62
N GLU A 313 21.08 -1.52 10.44
CA GLU A 313 21.94 -0.34 10.54
C GLU A 313 22.75 -0.11 9.27
N LYS A 314 23.18 -1.18 8.59
CA LYS A 314 23.94 -1.08 7.33
C LYS A 314 23.07 -0.89 6.10
N HIS A 315 21.85 -1.44 6.11
CA HIS A 315 20.94 -1.41 4.96
C HIS A 315 19.52 -0.97 5.33
N PRO A 316 19.33 0.18 6.01
CA PRO A 316 18.04 0.55 6.60
C PRO A 316 16.97 0.82 5.54
N CYS A 317 17.30 1.47 4.42
CA CYS A 317 16.30 1.72 3.37
C CYS A 317 15.78 0.42 2.75
N LEU A 318 16.68 -0.51 2.43
CA LEU A 318 16.33 -1.83 1.90
C LEU A 318 15.45 -2.61 2.89
N TYR A 319 15.80 -2.55 4.17
CA TYR A 319 15.05 -3.18 5.24
C TYR A 319 13.64 -2.60 5.39
N ILE A 320 13.51 -1.28 5.48
CA ILE A 320 12.22 -0.58 5.59
C ILE A 320 11.33 -0.85 4.38
N LEU A 321 11.88 -0.85 3.16
CA LEU A 321 11.10 -1.19 1.95
C LEU A 321 10.60 -2.64 2.00
N THR A 322 11.43 -3.59 2.45
CA THR A 322 11.05 -5.01 2.57
C THR A 322 9.85 -5.18 3.50
N PHE A 323 9.96 -4.71 4.75
CA PHE A 323 8.87 -4.82 5.72
C PHE A 323 7.69 -3.88 5.42
N GLY A 324 7.96 -2.77 4.73
CA GLY A 324 6.95 -1.85 4.24
C GLY A 324 6.03 -2.52 3.23
N PHE A 325 6.56 -3.28 2.26
CA PHE A 325 5.74 -4.03 1.30
C PHE A 325 4.90 -5.12 1.97
N VAL A 326 5.48 -5.83 2.95
CA VAL A 326 4.74 -6.79 3.78
C VAL A 326 3.58 -6.10 4.48
N SER A 327 3.86 -4.98 5.16
CA SER A 327 2.85 -4.24 5.91
C SER A 327 1.76 -3.66 5.01
N ALA A 328 2.12 -3.08 3.86
CA ALA A 328 1.17 -2.57 2.87
C ALA A 328 0.23 -3.67 2.38
N LYS A 329 0.74 -4.87 2.09
CA LYS A 329 -0.12 -6.01 1.71
C LYS A 329 -1.07 -6.41 2.84
N ILE A 330 -0.58 -6.49 4.08
CA ILE A 330 -1.41 -6.82 5.25
C ILE A 330 -2.50 -5.77 5.48
N THR A 331 -2.19 -4.48 5.32
CA THR A 331 -3.18 -3.39 5.34
C THR A 331 -4.21 -3.56 4.23
N ASN A 332 -3.80 -3.86 3.00
CA ASN A 332 -4.73 -4.05 1.88
C ASN A 332 -5.66 -5.24 2.12
N LYS A 333 -5.19 -6.30 2.79
CA LYS A 333 -6.06 -7.41 3.22
C LYS A 333 -7.08 -6.96 4.27
N LEU A 334 -6.71 -6.09 5.20
CA LEU A 334 -7.64 -5.52 6.18
C LEU A 334 -8.70 -4.64 5.51
N VAL A 335 -8.32 -3.82 4.53
CA VAL A 335 -9.29 -3.03 3.74
C VAL A 335 -10.27 -3.94 3.00
N VAL A 336 -9.78 -4.98 2.32
CA VAL A 336 -10.65 -5.97 1.67
C VAL A 336 -11.55 -6.69 2.68
N ALA A 337 -11.02 -7.08 3.83
CA ALA A 337 -11.78 -7.74 4.90
C ALA A 337 -12.92 -6.84 5.43
N HIS A 338 -12.68 -5.53 5.57
CA HIS A 338 -13.69 -4.55 5.91
C HIS A 338 -14.78 -4.47 4.84
N MET A 339 -14.41 -4.21 3.60
CA MET A 339 -15.37 -3.97 2.52
C MET A 339 -16.20 -5.22 2.17
N THR A 340 -15.62 -6.40 2.34
CA THR A 340 -16.31 -7.69 2.11
C THR A 340 -16.92 -8.28 3.38
N LYS A 341 -16.77 -7.59 4.51
CA LYS A 341 -17.18 -8.04 5.85
C LYS A 341 -16.72 -9.46 6.17
N SER A 342 -15.48 -9.80 5.83
CA SER A 342 -14.91 -11.14 6.03
C SER A 342 -13.80 -11.12 7.05
N GLU A 343 -13.53 -12.27 7.68
CA GLU A 343 -12.40 -12.41 8.59
C GLU A 343 -11.04 -12.31 7.87
N MET A 344 -10.00 -11.97 8.64
CA MET A 344 -8.62 -11.99 8.17
C MET A 344 -7.93 -13.29 8.58
N HIS A 345 -7.45 -14.04 7.60
CA HIS A 345 -6.59 -15.20 7.86
C HIS A 345 -5.15 -14.78 8.10
N LEU A 346 -4.52 -15.36 9.13
CA LEU A 346 -3.13 -15.05 9.52
C LEU A 346 -2.11 -15.65 8.53
N HIS A 347 -2.38 -16.85 8.02
CA HIS A 347 -1.54 -17.49 7.02
C HIS A 347 -1.56 -16.68 5.72
N ASP A 348 -0.41 -16.11 5.37
CA ASP A 348 -0.26 -15.34 4.14
C ASP A 348 1.17 -15.44 3.60
N THR A 349 1.30 -15.39 2.28
CA THR A 349 2.59 -15.37 1.59
C THR A 349 3.44 -14.16 1.95
N ALA A 350 2.85 -13.06 2.43
CA ALA A 350 3.56 -11.85 2.87
C ALA A 350 4.61 -12.16 3.95
N PHE A 351 4.42 -13.20 4.75
CA PHE A 351 5.35 -13.58 5.82
C PHE A 351 6.52 -14.44 5.34
N ILE A 352 6.55 -14.89 4.07
CA ILE A 352 7.65 -15.73 3.56
C ILE A 352 8.98 -14.99 3.61
N GLY A 353 9.04 -13.74 3.14
CA GLY A 353 10.27 -12.92 3.20
C GLY A 353 10.82 -12.75 4.62
N PRO A 354 10.01 -12.23 5.58
CA PRO A 354 10.39 -12.18 6.99
C PRO A 354 10.74 -13.55 7.60
N ALA A 355 10.03 -14.62 7.23
CA ALA A 355 10.33 -15.97 7.73
C ALA A 355 11.69 -16.47 7.23
N LEU A 356 12.08 -16.19 5.98
CA LEU A 356 13.40 -16.53 5.45
C LEU A 356 14.51 -15.84 6.26
N LEU A 357 14.37 -14.53 6.52
CA LEU A 357 15.32 -13.78 7.36
C LEU A 357 15.39 -14.33 8.78
N PHE A 358 14.25 -14.59 9.40
CA PHE A 358 14.18 -15.15 10.75
C PHE A 358 14.84 -16.53 10.84
N LEU A 359 14.55 -17.42 9.89
CA LEU A 359 15.10 -18.77 9.86
C LEU A 359 16.61 -18.75 9.59
N ASP A 360 17.07 -17.90 8.68
CA ASP A 360 18.50 -17.74 8.41
C ASP A 360 19.27 -17.31 9.66
N GLN A 361 18.79 -16.28 10.37
CA GLN A 361 19.36 -15.87 11.66
C GLN A 361 19.27 -16.96 12.74
N TYR A 362 18.20 -17.75 12.76
CA TYR A 362 18.05 -18.87 13.70
C TYR A 362 19.12 -19.95 13.48
N PHE A 363 19.52 -20.18 12.22
CA PHE A 363 20.59 -21.11 11.85
C PHE A 363 21.97 -20.44 11.76
N ASN A 364 22.20 -19.38 12.55
CA ASN A 364 23.45 -18.63 12.63
C ASN A 364 23.88 -17.98 11.29
N SER A 365 22.91 -17.48 10.53
CA SER A 365 23.12 -16.76 9.26
C SER A 365 23.95 -17.59 8.29
N PHE A 366 23.43 -18.78 7.95
CA PHE A 366 24.07 -19.73 7.02
C PHE A 366 24.24 -19.12 5.63
N ILE A 367 23.29 -18.27 5.21
CA ILE A 367 23.39 -17.43 4.03
C ILE A 367 23.69 -16.00 4.50
N ASP A 368 24.35 -15.20 3.66
CA ASP A 368 24.53 -13.78 3.95
C ASP A 368 23.16 -13.10 4.11
N GLU A 369 22.89 -12.56 5.31
CA GLU A 369 21.64 -11.88 5.65
C GLU A 369 21.29 -10.76 4.64
N TYR A 370 22.29 -10.10 4.06
CA TYR A 370 22.08 -9.08 3.03
C TYR A 370 21.50 -9.66 1.73
N ILE A 371 21.97 -10.84 1.32
CA ILE A 371 21.42 -11.55 0.15
C ILE A 371 19.99 -11.99 0.45
N VAL A 372 19.75 -12.56 1.64
CA VAL A 372 18.41 -12.98 2.06
C VAL A 372 17.46 -11.78 2.10
N LEU A 373 17.93 -10.61 2.54
CA LEU A 373 17.14 -9.38 2.55
C LEU A 373 16.74 -8.94 1.14
N TRP A 374 17.63 -9.00 0.15
CA TRP A 374 17.28 -8.73 -1.25
C TRP A 374 16.25 -9.72 -1.80
N ILE A 375 16.39 -11.01 -1.49
CA ILE A 375 15.41 -12.03 -1.86
C ILE A 375 14.06 -11.71 -1.22
N ALA A 376 14.04 -11.35 0.06
CA ALA A 376 12.83 -10.97 0.78
C ALA A 376 12.18 -9.70 0.23
N LEU A 377 12.97 -8.68 -0.16
CA LEU A 377 12.47 -7.47 -0.81
C LEU A 377 11.75 -7.82 -2.12
N VAL A 378 12.45 -8.52 -3.02
CA VAL A 378 11.95 -8.88 -4.35
C VAL A 378 10.68 -9.71 -4.21
N PHE A 379 10.70 -10.72 -3.34
CA PHE A 379 9.53 -11.54 -3.07
C PHE A 379 8.35 -10.70 -2.55
N SER A 380 8.56 -9.88 -1.52
CA SER A 380 7.51 -9.06 -0.91
C SER A 380 6.91 -8.06 -1.91
N PHE A 381 7.74 -7.46 -2.75
CA PHE A 381 7.30 -6.56 -3.82
C PHE A 381 6.42 -7.30 -4.84
N PHE A 382 6.88 -8.42 -5.38
CA PHE A 382 6.11 -9.20 -6.35
C PHE A 382 4.82 -9.72 -5.75
N ASP A 383 4.84 -10.19 -4.50
CA ASP A 383 3.68 -10.71 -3.79
C ASP A 383 2.61 -9.62 -3.53
N LEU A 384 3.02 -8.40 -3.16
CA LEU A 384 2.13 -7.24 -3.03
C LEU A 384 1.49 -6.88 -4.38
N ILE A 385 2.30 -6.68 -5.42
CA ILE A 385 1.82 -6.29 -6.75
C ILE A 385 0.84 -7.34 -7.30
N ARG A 386 1.21 -8.61 -7.17
CA ARG A 386 0.40 -9.75 -7.53
C ARG A 386 -0.95 -9.75 -6.81
N TYR A 387 -0.95 -9.54 -5.49
CA TYR A 387 -2.17 -9.45 -4.69
C TYR A 387 -3.07 -8.31 -5.17
N CYS A 388 -2.52 -7.10 -5.31
CA CYS A 388 -3.27 -5.91 -5.73
C CYS A 388 -3.88 -6.08 -7.13
N VAL A 389 -3.10 -6.52 -8.12
CA VAL A 389 -3.59 -6.73 -9.50
C VAL A 389 -4.70 -7.78 -9.54
N SER A 390 -4.53 -8.90 -8.84
CA SER A 390 -5.52 -9.97 -8.81
C SER A 390 -6.83 -9.51 -8.16
N VAL A 391 -6.78 -8.86 -7.00
CA VAL A 391 -7.97 -8.37 -6.31
C VAL A 391 -8.68 -7.30 -7.15
N CYS A 392 -7.95 -6.34 -7.71
CA CYS A 392 -8.53 -5.30 -8.56
C CYS A 392 -9.23 -5.90 -9.79
N ASN A 393 -8.60 -6.88 -10.47
CA ASN A 393 -9.18 -7.52 -11.65
C ASN A 393 -10.42 -8.35 -11.31
N GLN A 394 -10.41 -9.07 -10.19
CA GLN A 394 -11.57 -9.86 -9.75
C GLN A 394 -12.77 -8.97 -9.43
N ILE A 395 -12.54 -7.88 -8.70
CA ILE A 395 -13.58 -6.90 -8.36
C ILE A 395 -14.07 -6.18 -9.63
N ALA A 396 -13.16 -5.72 -10.49
CA ALA A 396 -13.52 -5.06 -11.74
C ALA A 396 -14.37 -5.97 -12.64
N SER A 397 -13.99 -7.25 -12.74
CA SER A 397 -14.77 -8.25 -13.49
C SER A 397 -16.15 -8.50 -12.88
N HIS A 398 -16.25 -8.52 -11.54
CA HIS A 398 -17.52 -8.73 -10.85
C HIS A 398 -18.47 -7.53 -10.99
N LEU A 399 -17.94 -6.31 -10.85
CA LEU A 399 -18.70 -5.06 -10.97
C LEU A 399 -18.90 -4.60 -12.42
N HIS A 400 -18.35 -5.32 -13.41
CA HIS A 400 -18.39 -4.99 -14.84
C HIS A 400 -17.84 -3.59 -15.18
N ILE A 401 -16.76 -3.20 -14.50
CA ILE A 401 -16.04 -1.92 -14.70
C ILE A 401 -14.61 -2.17 -15.19
N HIS A 402 -13.98 -1.13 -15.75
CA HIS A 402 -12.57 -1.17 -16.09
C HIS A 402 -11.78 -0.41 -15.02
N VAL A 403 -10.62 -0.95 -14.62
CA VAL A 403 -9.80 -0.37 -13.54
C VAL A 403 -9.33 1.05 -13.87
N PHE A 404 -8.88 1.29 -15.11
CA PHE A 404 -8.25 2.56 -15.53
C PHE A 404 -9.01 3.30 -16.64
N ARG A 405 -10.28 2.95 -16.89
CA ARG A 405 -11.08 3.58 -17.94
C ARG A 405 -12.51 3.76 -17.46
N ILE A 406 -13.07 4.94 -17.71
CA ILE A 406 -14.49 5.19 -17.52
C ILE A 406 -15.25 4.97 -18.83
N LYS A 407 -16.48 4.50 -18.73
CA LYS A 407 -17.42 4.53 -19.86
C LYS A 407 -17.90 5.95 -20.02
N VAL A 408 -17.54 6.59 -21.13
CA VAL A 408 -18.09 7.91 -21.47
C VAL A 408 -19.57 7.71 -21.77
N SER A 409 -20.44 8.22 -20.89
CA SER A 409 -21.87 8.29 -21.21
C SER A 409 -22.03 9.30 -22.33
N THR A 410 -22.36 8.83 -23.53
CA THR A 410 -22.77 9.67 -24.66
C THR A 410 -24.14 10.27 -24.38
N ALA A 411 -24.22 11.20 -23.44
CA ALA A 411 -25.41 11.98 -23.15
C ALA A 411 -25.20 13.41 -23.65
N HIS A 412 -25.06 13.58 -24.98
CA HIS A 412 -25.37 14.81 -25.71
C HIS A 412 -25.29 14.56 -27.22
N SER A 413 -26.45 14.33 -27.83
CA SER A 413 -26.81 14.73 -29.20
C SER A 413 -28.15 14.09 -29.55
N ASN A 414 -29.25 14.65 -29.04
CA ASN A 414 -30.58 14.52 -29.64
C ASN A 414 -31.35 15.81 -29.31
N HIS A 415 -30.87 16.92 -29.85
CA HIS A 415 -31.71 18.07 -30.15
C HIS A 415 -31.64 18.24 -31.67
N HIS A 416 -32.59 17.59 -32.34
CA HIS A 416 -33.06 17.98 -33.67
C HIS A 416 -34.49 18.50 -33.52
#